data_AF-A0A2V7MZ04-F1
#
_entry.id   AF-A0A2V7MZ04-F1
#
_cell.length_a   1.000
_cell.length_b   1.000
_cell.length_c   1.000
_cell.angle_alpha   90.00
_cell.angle_beta   90.00
_cell.angle_gamma   90.00
#
_symmetry.space_group_name_H-M   'P 1'
#
loop_
_entity.id
_entity.type
_entity.pdbx_description
1 polymer ?
#
loop_
_entity_poly.entity_id
_entity_poly.type
_entity_poly.pdbx_seq_one_letter_code
_entity_poly.pdbx_strand_id
1 'polypeptide(L)'
;MTIRLRYVALAVFIFTGIAAAVALAHMDNLPAFIMIAPGYVVQAWLFETHRALGGFGYQATMVGVSALVWSLLILSLCVAVRLLRRLLRRPRAA
;
A
#
# COMPACT_ATOMS: atom_id res chain seq x y z
N MET A 1 -5.69 -10.56 -19.54
CA MET A 1 -4.87 -10.56 -18.29
C MET A 1 -4.95 -9.23 -17.53
N THR A 2 -5.00 -8.09 -18.21
CA THR A 2 -5.13 -6.74 -17.62
C THR A 2 -6.38 -6.57 -16.75
N ILE A 3 -7.53 -7.10 -17.19
CA ILE A 3 -8.80 -7.02 -16.45
C ILE A 3 -8.69 -7.70 -15.06
N ARG A 4 -8.11 -8.92 -14.98
CA ARG A 4 -7.90 -9.60 -13.69
C ARG A 4 -6.93 -8.83 -12.77
N LEU A 5 -5.90 -8.21 -13.34
CA LEU A 5 -4.96 -7.40 -12.56
C LEU A 5 -5.64 -6.16 -11.97
N ARG A 6 -6.55 -5.50 -12.71
CA ARG A 6 -7.31 -4.34 -12.22
C ARG A 6 -8.20 -4.72 -11.04
N TYR A 7 -8.90 -5.85 -11.10
CA TYR A 7 -9.70 -6.33 -9.97
C TYR A 7 -8.86 -6.71 -8.76
N VAL A 8 -7.71 -7.36 -8.96
CA VAL A 8 -6.77 -7.66 -7.87
C VAL A 8 -6.24 -6.38 -7.24
N ALA A 9 -5.82 -5.40 -8.06
CA ALA A 9 -5.35 -4.11 -7.57
C ALA A 9 -6.44 -3.37 -6.79
N LEU A 10 -7.68 -3.38 -7.28
CA LEU A 10 -8.83 -2.78 -6.59
C LEU A 10 -9.11 -3.49 -5.26
N ALA A 11 -9.11 -4.82 -5.24
CA ALA A 11 -9.32 -5.58 -4.01
C ALA A 11 -8.22 -5.28 -2.99
N VAL A 12 -6.95 -5.32 -3.40
CA VAL A 12 -5.81 -4.97 -2.54
C VAL A 12 -5.95 -3.54 -2.01
N PHE A 13 -6.37 -2.59 -2.84
CA PHE A 13 -6.60 -1.21 -2.43
C PHE A 13 -7.72 -1.09 -1.40
N ILE A 14 -8.84 -1.78 -1.60
CA ILE A 14 -9.95 -1.79 -0.63
C ILE A 14 -9.51 -2.42 0.70
N PHE A 15 -8.85 -3.58 0.66
CA PHE A 15 -8.40 -4.26 1.88
C PHE A 15 -7.36 -3.47 2.65
N THR A 16 -6.39 -2.87 1.95
CA THR A 16 -5.38 -2.00 2.59
C THR A 16 -6.01 -0.71 3.12
N GLY A 17 -7.03 -0.17 2.46
CA GLY A 17 -7.83 0.96 2.96
C GLY A 17 -8.58 0.63 4.25
N ILE A 18 -9.25 -0.51 4.30
CA ILE A 18 -9.93 -0.97 5.53
C ILE A 18 -8.91 -1.18 6.65
N ALA A 19 -7.79 -1.87 6.37
CA ALA A 19 -6.74 -2.09 7.35
C ALA A 19 -6.13 -0.78 7.87
N ALA A 20 -5.90 0.19 6.99
CA ALA A 20 -5.40 1.51 7.37
C ALA A 20 -6.41 2.30 8.23
N ALA A 21 -7.71 2.21 7.91
CA ALA A 21 -8.77 2.83 8.71
C ALA A 21 -8.85 2.20 10.12
N VAL A 22 -8.78 0.87 10.20
CA VAL A 22 -8.77 0.15 11.48
C VAL A 22 -7.52 0.48 12.29
N ALA A 23 -6.35 0.52 11.65
CA ALA A 23 -5.09 0.89 12.28
C ALA A 23 -5.12 2.33 12.82
N LEU A 24 -5.72 3.27 12.08
CA LEU A 24 -5.89 4.63 12.54
C LEU A 24 -6.86 4.73 13.73
N ALA A 25 -7.91 3.90 13.75
CA ALA A 25 -8.86 3.85 14.86
C ALA A 25 -8.28 3.19 16.12
N HIS A 26 -7.32 2.27 15.97
CA HIS A 26 -6.71 1.51 17.05
C HIS A 26 -5.18 1.63 17.02
N MET A 27 -4.67 2.86 17.19
CA MET A 27 -3.23 3.17 17.17
C MET A 27 -2.45 2.72 18.42
N ASP A 28 -3.04 1.87 19.25
CA ASP A 28 -2.49 1.40 20.52
C ASP A 28 -1.64 0.13 20.38
N ASN A 29 -1.50 -0.40 19.17
CA ASN A 29 -0.86 -1.69 18.92
C ASN A 29 0.20 -1.61 17.81
N LEU A 30 1.20 -2.49 17.94
CA LEU A 30 2.33 -2.57 17.00
C LEU A 30 1.91 -2.83 15.54
N PRO A 31 0.90 -3.67 15.24
CA PRO A 31 0.38 -3.83 13.88
C PRO A 31 -0.14 -2.52 13.26
N ALA A 32 -0.83 -1.68 14.03
CA ALA A 32 -1.30 -0.39 13.55
C ALA A 32 -0.14 0.54 13.18
N PHE A 33 0.93 0.56 13.97
CA PHE A 33 2.15 1.31 13.64
C PHE A 33 2.77 0.83 12.34
N ILE A 34 2.90 -0.48 12.14
CA ILE A 34 3.43 -1.06 10.89
C ILE A 34 2.56 -0.63 9.71
N MET A 35 1.24 -0.71 9.86
CA MET A 35 0.31 -0.39 8.79
C MET A 35 0.35 1.10 8.40
N ILE A 36 0.56 2.00 9.37
CA ILE A 36 0.54 3.44 9.14
C ILE A 36 1.92 3.96 8.70
N ALA A 37 3.02 3.42 9.23
CA ALA A 37 4.36 4.03 9.11
C ALA A 37 4.81 4.32 7.65
N PRO A 38 4.67 3.41 6.67
CA PRO A 38 5.04 3.72 5.29
C PRO A 38 4.20 4.85 4.68
N GLY A 39 2.89 4.86 4.98
CA GLY A 39 1.99 5.93 4.55
C GLY A 39 2.30 7.26 5.25
N TYR A 40 2.72 7.20 6.51
CA TYR A 40 3.08 8.36 7.31
C TYR A 40 4.27 9.14 6.73
N VAL A 41 5.29 8.45 6.18
CA VAL A 41 6.42 9.12 5.52
C VAL A 41 5.95 9.96 4.32
N VAL A 42 5.10 9.38 3.48
CA VAL A 42 4.54 10.07 2.30
C VAL A 42 3.60 11.19 2.73
N GLN A 43 2.82 10.95 3.79
CA GLN A 43 1.93 11.95 4.37
C GLN A 43 2.71 13.14 4.93
N ALA A 44 3.79 12.91 5.68
CA ALA A 44 4.63 13.96 6.25
C ALA A 44 5.18 14.88 5.15
N TRP A 45 5.62 14.30 4.04
CA TRP A 45 6.03 15.06 2.86
C TRP A 45 4.88 15.86 2.22
N LEU A 46 3.67 15.30 2.17
CA LEU A 46 2.48 16.01 1.68
C LEU A 46 2.10 17.19 2.58
N PHE A 47 2.26 17.07 3.89
CA PHE A 47 2.07 18.17 4.83
C PHE A 47 3.12 19.25 4.65
N GLU A 48 4.39 18.87 4.54
CA GLU A 48 5.50 19.78 4.27
C GLU A 48 5.32 20.55 2.95
N THR A 49 4.75 19.90 1.93
CA THR A 49 4.45 20.50 0.62
C THR A 49 3.10 21.25 0.60
N HIS A 50 2.43 21.42 1.75
CA HIS A 50 1.10 22.04 1.87
C HIS A 50 0.01 21.42 0.97
N ARG A 51 0.16 20.14 0.59
CA ARG A 51 -0.82 19.40 -0.24
C ARG A 51 -1.73 18.49 0.56
N ALA A 52 -1.47 18.33 1.86
CA ALA A 52 -2.32 17.54 2.73
C ALA A 52 -3.55 18.33 3.17
N LEU A 53 -4.69 17.65 3.24
CA LEU A 53 -5.94 18.23 3.72
C LEU A 53 -5.94 18.28 5.27
N GLY A 54 -6.45 19.37 5.85
CA GLY A 54 -6.65 19.50 7.30
C GLY A 54 -7.97 18.90 7.79
N GLY A 55 -8.16 18.82 9.11
CA GLY A 55 -9.42 18.38 9.74
C GLY A 55 -9.82 16.95 9.34
N PHE A 56 -11.07 16.73 8.92
CA PHE A 56 -11.52 15.42 8.42
C PHE A 56 -10.70 14.93 7.20
N GLY A 57 -10.19 15.87 6.40
CA GLY A 57 -9.30 15.57 5.29
C GLY A 57 -7.96 14.97 5.72
N TYR A 58 -7.50 15.22 6.95
CA TYR A 58 -6.29 14.59 7.51
C TYR A 58 -6.45 13.07 7.58
N GLN A 59 -7.57 12.60 8.15
CA GLN A 59 -7.84 11.18 8.31
C GLN A 59 -8.03 10.50 6.95
N ALA A 60 -8.74 11.15 6.02
CA ALA A 60 -8.90 10.65 4.66
C ALA A 60 -7.55 10.58 3.92
N THR A 61 -6.69 11.58 4.08
CA THR A 61 -5.34 11.59 3.49
C THR A 61 -4.49 10.46 4.09
N MET A 62 -4.53 10.30 5.41
CA MET A 62 -3.76 9.28 6.13
C MET A 62 -4.15 7.86 5.70
N VAL A 63 -5.44 7.57 5.63
CA VAL A 63 -5.96 6.26 5.17
C VAL A 63 -5.64 6.07 3.69
N GLY A 64 -5.94 7.06 2.84
CA GLY A 64 -5.75 6.96 1.39
C GLY A 64 -4.28 6.76 0.99
N VAL A 65 -3.37 7.52 1.58
CA VAL A 65 -1.92 7.41 1.34
C VAL A 65 -1.40 6.06 1.84
N SER A 66 -1.80 5.64 3.05
CA SER A 66 -1.40 4.34 3.59
C SER A 66 -1.89 3.17 2.73
N ALA A 67 -3.15 3.21 2.28
CA ALA A 67 -3.73 2.23 1.38
C ALA A 67 -2.97 2.16 0.05
N LEU A 68 -2.67 3.32 -0.53
CA LEU A 68 -1.95 3.42 -1.79
C LEU A 68 -0.52 2.87 -1.68
N VAL A 69 0.23 3.26 -0.65
CA VAL A 69 1.60 2.79 -0.42
C VAL A 69 1.62 1.28 -0.23
N TRP A 70 0.76 0.73 0.64
CA TRP A 70 0.69 -0.72 0.84
C TRP A 70 0.25 -1.49 -0.39
N SER A 71 -0.69 -0.93 -1.16
CA SER A 71 -1.10 -1.54 -2.44
C SER A 71 0.08 -1.65 -3.41
N LEU A 72 0.87 -0.59 -3.54
CA LEU A 72 2.06 -0.59 -4.39
C LEU A 72 3.14 -1.56 -3.88
N LEU A 73 3.37 -1.63 -2.58
CA LEU A 73 4.30 -2.59 -1.97
C LEU A 73 3.88 -4.04 -2.25
N ILE A 74 2.61 -4.38 -2.01
CA ILE A 74 2.09 -5.74 -2.24
C ILE A 74 2.16 -6.10 -3.73
N LEU A 75 1.72 -5.20 -4.61
CA LEU A 75 1.70 -5.46 -6.05
C LEU A 75 3.12 -5.56 -6.63
N SER A 76 4.04 -4.69 -6.21
CA SER A 76 5.45 -4.75 -6.64
C SER A 76 6.13 -6.04 -6.19
N LEU A 77 5.91 -6.47 -4.94
CA LEU A 77 6.42 -7.74 -4.43
C LEU A 77 5.86 -8.93 -5.21
N CYS A 78 4.55 -8.93 -5.49
CA CYS A 78 3.91 -9.97 -6.32
C CYS A 78 4.54 -10.05 -7.70
N VAL A 79 4.80 -8.90 -8.34
CA VAL A 79 5.45 -8.84 -9.65
C VAL A 79 6.90 -9.33 -9.56
N ALA A 80 7.66 -8.89 -8.56
CA ALA A 80 9.04 -9.31 -8.35
C ALA A 80 9.15 -10.84 -8.16
N VAL A 81 8.30 -11.43 -7.32
CA VAL A 81 8.22 -12.89 -7.13
C VAL A 81 7.85 -13.60 -8.43
N ARG A 82 6.91 -13.05 -9.21
CA ARG A 82 6.54 -13.63 -10.51
C ARG A 82 7.70 -13.60 -11.50
N LEU A 83 8.47 -12.51 -11.54
CA LEU A 83 9.66 -12.38 -12.37
C LEU A 83 10.76 -13.35 -11.92
N LEU A 84 11.03 -13.43 -10.62
CA LEU A 84 12.01 -14.36 -10.06
C LEU A 84 11.67 -15.82 -10.39
N ARG A 85 10.40 -16.23 -10.23
CA ARG A 85 9.93 -17.56 -10.62
C ARG A 85 10.11 -17.84 -12.11
N ARG A 86 9.92 -16.84 -12.97
CA ARG A 86 10.16 -16.97 -14.41
C ARG A 86 11.64 -17.15 -14.73
N LEU A 87 12.52 -16.42 -14.05
CA LEU A 87 13.97 -16.54 -14.21
C LEU A 87 14.48 -17.91 -13.76
N LEU A 88 14.00 -18.41 -12.61
CA LEU A 88 14.41 -19.72 -12.08
C LEU A 88 13.87 -20.91 -12.89
N ARG A 89 12.72 -20.76 -13.55
CA ARG A 89 12.11 -21.81 -14.39
C ARG A 89 12.60 -21.81 -15.84
N ARG A 90 13.37 -20.79 -16.27
CA ARG A 90 14.08 -20.91 -17.54
C ARG A 90 15.13 -22.02 -17.34
N PRO A 91 15.10 -23.10 -18.13
CA PRO A 91 16.20 -24.04 -18.14
C PRO A 91 17.45 -23.21 -18.44
N ARG A 92 18.50 -23.38 -17.64
CA ARG A 92 19.85 -23.05 -18.11
C ARG A 92 20.03 -23.88 -19.38
N ALA A 93 19.80 -23.29 -20.54
CA ALA A 93 20.31 -23.81 -21.80
C ALA A 93 21.82 -23.62 -21.71
N ALA A 94 22.48 -24.63 -21.15
CA ALA A 94 23.92 -24.84 -21.20
C ALA A 94 24.13 -26.06 -22.10
#